data_AF-A0A6A6R338-F1
#
_entry.id   AF-A0A6A6R338-F1
#
_cell.length_a   1.000
_cell.length_b   1.000
_cell.length_c   1.000
_cell.angle_alpha   90.00
_cell.angle_beta   90.00
_cell.angle_gamma   90.00
#
_symmetry.space_group_name_H-M   'P 1'
#
loop_
_entity.id
_entity.type
_entity.pdbx_description
1 polymer ?
#
loop_
_entity_poly.entity_id
_entity_poly.type
_entity_poly.pdbx_seq_one_letter_code
_entity_poly.pdbx_strand_id
1 'polypeptide(L)'
;MAAVPIPKFRPIIENVATPQTAGSGEFDSKKHLNFSPPSEVVMMKDLGYADDCGVSPVAVSQPFPLFSKEAIRRMRSEIMKPEVLDKCTYRSNIAASQLRGYAPKYAPFTYDAWSNPDTLSIISKIAGVDLVPQFDYEIGHINFSVKSDEETNAEIGMINKQKEFFADDEGIAGCPWEDDKPVVGWHNDSYPFVCVLMLSDCTNMVGGETALRTGTGGIIKVRGPQMGCAVVLQGRYITHQALRALGAKERITSVTSFRPKSALLRDDTELRTVRPISDLSRLYYDFAEYRLENLEERTRVRLKELRERRRAGKKIDTVALKKWMTEQLAFLEHTNGEIVEEDKVMTGYIDEIPDEPVEETDERPTKRARAE
;
A
#
# COMPACT_ATOMS: atom_id res chain seq x y z
N MET A 1 -6.70 -33.51 6.23
CA MET A 1 -6.96 -32.60 5.09
C MET A 1 -5.84 -32.82 4.07
N ALA A 2 -6.18 -33.02 2.80
CA ALA A 2 -5.18 -33.24 1.76
C ALA A 2 -4.42 -31.93 1.50
N ALA A 3 -3.09 -31.98 1.55
CA ALA A 3 -2.24 -30.83 1.28
C ALA A 3 -2.44 -30.36 -0.16
N VAL A 4 -2.85 -29.10 -0.34
CA VAL A 4 -2.96 -28.45 -1.65
C VAL A 4 -1.56 -28.43 -2.29
N PRO A 5 -1.42 -28.78 -3.59
CA PRO A 5 -0.11 -28.81 -4.24
C PRO A 5 0.54 -27.43 -4.24
N ILE A 6 1.74 -27.36 -3.65
CA ILE A 6 2.52 -26.12 -3.52
C ILE A 6 3.26 -25.85 -4.83
N PRO A 7 3.00 -24.71 -5.53
CA PRO A 7 3.78 -24.34 -6.70
C PRO A 7 5.26 -24.10 -6.32
N LYS A 8 6.17 -24.87 -6.92
CA LYS A 8 7.62 -24.69 -6.74
C LYS A 8 8.09 -23.50 -7.55
N PHE A 9 8.07 -22.31 -6.95
CA PHE A 9 8.68 -21.13 -7.53
C PHE A 9 10.20 -21.13 -7.28
N ARG A 10 10.99 -21.09 -8.36
CA ARG A 10 12.40 -20.69 -8.34
C ARG A 10 12.48 -19.33 -9.05
N PRO A 11 12.92 -18.26 -8.38
CA PRO A 11 13.14 -17.00 -9.09
C PRO A 11 14.17 -17.25 -10.20
N ILE A 12 13.81 -16.91 -11.44
CA ILE A 12 14.77 -16.88 -12.55
C ILE A 12 15.59 -15.61 -12.33
N ILE A 13 16.66 -15.75 -11.55
CA ILE A 13 17.67 -14.72 -11.35
C ILE A 13 18.64 -14.79 -12.54
N GLU A 14 18.15 -14.54 -13.76
CA GLU A 14 19.01 -14.41 -14.92
C GLU A 14 19.48 -12.96 -15.03
N ASN A 15 20.80 -12.79 -14.94
CA ASN A 15 21.52 -11.53 -14.91
C ASN A 15 21.38 -10.72 -13.61
N VAL A 16 21.82 -11.32 -12.49
CA VAL A 16 22.63 -10.52 -11.56
C VAL A 16 23.86 -10.11 -12.35
N ALA A 17 23.79 -8.94 -12.99
CA ALA A 17 25.00 -8.16 -13.16
C ALA A 17 25.66 -8.18 -11.79
N THR A 18 26.83 -8.80 -11.71
CA THR A 18 27.71 -8.84 -10.55
C THR A 18 27.49 -7.57 -9.75
N PRO A 19 27.20 -7.60 -8.43
CA PRO A 19 26.91 -6.38 -7.69
C PRO A 19 28.03 -5.39 -7.95
N GLN A 20 27.77 -4.41 -8.84
CA GLN A 20 28.65 -3.28 -9.05
C GLN A 20 28.57 -2.59 -7.71
N THR A 21 29.58 -2.84 -6.87
CA THR A 21 29.76 -2.37 -5.50
C THR A 21 28.85 -1.18 -5.23
N ALA A 22 27.64 -1.48 -4.76
CA ALA A 22 26.68 -0.45 -4.42
C ALA A 22 27.37 0.35 -3.33
N GLY A 23 27.69 1.63 -3.60
CA GLY A 23 28.58 2.41 -2.76
C GLY A 23 28.22 2.29 -1.28
N SER A 24 29.21 1.96 -0.45
CA SER A 24 29.05 1.64 0.97
C SER A 24 28.75 2.85 1.87
N GLY A 25 28.02 3.86 1.38
CA GLY A 25 27.69 5.07 2.15
C GLY A 25 26.35 4.97 2.86
N GLU A 26 26.04 5.85 3.81
CA GLU A 26 24.70 5.92 4.42
C GLU A 26 23.67 6.54 3.45
N PHE A 27 22.39 6.60 3.84
CA PHE A 27 21.39 7.35 3.08
C PHE A 27 21.60 8.86 3.25
N ASP A 28 22.03 9.53 2.18
CA ASP A 28 22.02 10.99 2.04
C ASP A 28 20.79 11.47 1.25
N SER A 29 19.91 12.25 1.88
CA SER A 29 18.69 12.76 1.24
C SER A 29 18.98 13.66 0.04
N LYS A 30 20.07 14.43 0.03
CA LYS A 30 20.43 15.34 -1.08
C LYS A 30 20.88 14.60 -2.33
N LYS A 31 21.39 13.38 -2.15
CA LYS A 31 21.91 12.53 -3.24
C LYS A 31 20.88 11.50 -3.71
N HIS A 32 20.15 10.94 -2.76
CA HIS A 32 19.31 9.76 -3.00
C HIS A 32 17.84 10.10 -3.23
N LEU A 33 17.36 11.26 -2.76
CA LEU A 33 16.05 11.76 -3.19
C LEU A 33 16.18 12.44 -4.55
N ASN A 34 15.21 12.16 -5.41
CA ASN A 34 15.04 12.77 -6.72
C ASN A 34 13.61 13.25 -6.88
N PHE A 35 13.12 13.97 -5.86
CA PHE A 35 11.71 14.33 -5.77
C PHE A 35 11.29 15.33 -6.84
N SER A 36 10.18 15.03 -7.51
CA SER A 36 9.39 16.01 -8.25
C SER A 36 7.92 15.80 -7.89
N PRO A 37 7.11 16.85 -7.71
CA PRO A 37 5.73 16.71 -7.30
C PRO A 37 4.92 15.92 -8.35
N PRO A 38 3.89 15.16 -7.93
CA PRO A 38 2.97 14.51 -8.86
C PRO A 38 2.28 15.56 -9.75
N SER A 39 1.96 15.18 -10.99
CA SER A 39 1.23 16.06 -11.91
C SER A 39 -0.19 16.37 -11.42
N GLU A 40 -0.77 15.45 -10.68
CA GLU A 40 -2.12 15.54 -10.13
C GLU A 40 -2.24 14.68 -8.87
N VAL A 41 -3.12 15.12 -7.97
CA VAL A 41 -3.55 14.37 -6.79
C VAL A 41 -5.07 14.32 -6.84
N VAL A 42 -5.62 13.10 -6.82
CA VAL A 42 -7.06 12.85 -6.81
C VAL A 42 -7.55 12.91 -5.37
N MET A 43 -8.64 13.62 -5.11
CA MET A 43 -9.22 13.76 -3.78
C MET A 43 -10.30 12.69 -3.54
N MET A 44 -10.59 12.40 -2.27
CA MET A 44 -11.66 11.48 -1.85
C MET A 44 -13.01 11.85 -2.48
N LYS A 45 -13.35 13.14 -2.46
CA LYS A 45 -14.58 13.68 -3.09
C LYS A 45 -14.62 13.48 -4.60
N ASP A 46 -13.48 13.49 -5.29
CA ASP A 46 -13.42 13.33 -6.75
C ASP A 46 -13.74 11.88 -7.14
N LEU A 47 -13.46 10.94 -6.22
CA LEU A 47 -13.87 9.54 -6.30
C LEU A 47 -15.27 9.29 -5.74
N GLY A 48 -16.01 10.32 -5.31
CA GLY A 48 -17.36 10.18 -4.76
C GLY A 48 -17.43 9.67 -3.32
N TYR A 49 -16.33 9.69 -2.56
CA TYR A 49 -16.34 9.40 -1.12
C TYR A 49 -16.69 10.67 -0.31
N ALA A 50 -17.35 10.48 0.83
CA ALA A 50 -17.61 11.56 1.78
C ALA A 50 -16.33 12.05 2.46
N ASP A 51 -16.35 13.32 2.92
CA ASP A 51 -15.18 13.98 3.52
C ASP A 51 -14.68 13.31 4.82
N ASP A 52 -15.52 12.52 5.49
CA ASP A 52 -15.24 11.82 6.74
C ASP A 52 -14.89 10.33 6.58
N CYS A 53 -14.85 9.85 5.33
CA CYS A 53 -14.54 8.45 5.02
C CYS A 53 -13.09 8.10 5.39
N GLY A 54 -12.14 8.97 5.06
CA GLY A 54 -10.71 8.78 5.31
C GLY A 54 -10.14 9.65 6.43
N VAL A 55 -8.82 9.55 6.62
CA VAL A 55 -8.00 10.40 7.51
C VAL A 55 -7.43 11.63 6.81
N SER A 56 -7.63 11.75 5.50
CA SER A 56 -7.17 12.85 4.66
C SER A 56 -8.12 13.09 3.48
N PRO A 57 -8.24 14.33 2.96
CA PRO A 57 -8.95 14.59 1.71
C PRO A 57 -8.28 13.97 0.47
N VAL A 58 -7.00 13.59 0.53
CA VAL A 58 -6.27 13.02 -0.61
C VAL A 58 -6.57 11.53 -0.74
N ALA A 59 -7.09 11.10 -1.89
CA ALA A 59 -7.30 9.69 -2.19
C ALA A 59 -6.01 9.02 -2.69
N VAL A 60 -5.45 9.55 -3.77
CA VAL A 60 -4.30 8.95 -4.47
C VAL A 60 -3.53 10.01 -5.25
N SER A 61 -2.20 9.86 -5.34
CA SER A 61 -1.38 10.68 -6.24
C SER A 61 -1.19 10.01 -7.60
N GLN A 62 -1.03 10.79 -8.67
CA GLN A 62 -0.34 10.27 -9.85
C GLN A 62 1.10 9.86 -9.49
N PRO A 63 1.75 8.96 -10.26
CA PRO A 63 3.14 8.61 -10.03
C PRO A 63 4.06 9.83 -10.03
N PHE A 64 5.00 9.84 -9.09
CA PHE A 64 5.96 10.93 -8.96
C PHE A 64 7.38 10.40 -8.70
N PRO A 65 8.44 11.00 -9.26
CA PRO A 65 9.81 10.65 -8.93
C PRO A 65 10.08 10.85 -7.44
N LEU A 66 10.64 9.85 -6.76
CA LEU A 66 10.97 9.93 -5.32
C LEU A 66 12.45 9.64 -5.07
N PHE A 67 12.97 8.52 -5.56
CA PHE A 67 14.34 8.08 -5.32
C PHE A 67 15.17 8.06 -6.61
N SER A 68 16.46 8.36 -6.49
CA SER A 68 17.41 8.31 -7.60
C SER A 68 17.68 6.87 -8.04
N LYS A 69 18.17 6.69 -9.28
CA LYS A 69 18.56 5.36 -9.79
C LYS A 69 19.61 4.69 -8.91
N GLU A 70 20.50 5.47 -8.30
CA GLU A 70 21.49 4.94 -7.35
C GLU A 70 20.79 4.36 -6.10
N ALA A 71 19.86 5.10 -5.51
CA ALA A 71 19.11 4.65 -4.35
C ALA A 71 18.34 3.35 -4.64
N ILE A 72 17.70 3.26 -5.82
CA ILE A 72 16.99 2.04 -6.25
C ILE A 72 17.94 0.85 -6.37
N ARG A 73 19.13 1.01 -6.97
CA ARG A 73 20.12 -0.08 -7.03
C ARG A 73 20.55 -0.55 -5.64
N ARG A 74 20.69 0.39 -4.69
CA ARG A 74 21.05 0.07 -3.30
C ARG A 74 19.93 -0.68 -2.58
N MET A 75 18.69 -0.21 -2.64
CA MET A 75 17.53 -0.91 -2.08
C MET A 75 17.41 -2.31 -2.67
N ARG A 76 17.55 -2.45 -3.99
CA ARG A 76 17.57 -3.76 -4.68
C ARG A 76 18.68 -4.67 -4.16
N SER A 77 19.88 -4.14 -3.92
CA SER A 77 20.99 -4.94 -3.40
C SER A 77 20.72 -5.47 -1.99
N GLU A 78 19.99 -4.72 -1.16
CA GLU A 78 19.64 -5.14 0.19
C GLU A 78 18.59 -6.25 0.21
N ILE A 79 17.56 -6.16 -0.63
CA ILE A 79 16.49 -7.18 -0.68
C ILE A 79 16.95 -8.51 -1.30
N MET A 80 18.04 -8.48 -2.08
CA MET A 80 18.62 -9.67 -2.72
C MET A 80 19.69 -10.36 -1.85
N LYS A 81 19.98 -9.85 -0.65
CA LYS A 81 20.91 -10.53 0.27
C LYS A 81 20.36 -11.91 0.63
N PRO A 82 21.19 -12.98 0.62
CA PRO A 82 20.73 -14.33 0.92
C PRO A 82 20.01 -14.45 2.27
N GLU A 83 20.51 -13.76 3.30
CA GLU A 83 19.91 -13.73 4.64
C GLU A 83 18.52 -13.08 4.69
N VAL A 84 18.23 -12.12 3.80
CA VAL A 84 16.91 -11.49 3.69
C VAL A 84 15.94 -12.45 3.02
N LEU A 85 16.34 -13.04 1.89
CA LEU A 85 15.52 -14.00 1.17
C LEU A 85 15.22 -15.25 2.00
N ASP A 86 16.16 -15.70 2.83
CA ASP A 86 15.99 -16.85 3.72
C ASP A 86 15.07 -16.56 4.91
N LYS A 87 15.25 -15.43 5.59
CA LYS A 87 14.62 -15.16 6.89
C LYS A 87 13.36 -14.29 6.84
N CYS A 88 13.11 -13.62 5.72
CA CYS A 88 12.06 -12.61 5.63
C CYS A 88 11.05 -12.90 4.50
N THR A 89 11.12 -14.07 3.86
CA THR A 89 10.18 -14.45 2.79
C THR A 89 8.91 -15.08 3.33
N TYR A 90 7.78 -14.54 2.90
CA TYR A 90 6.43 -15.03 3.21
C TYR A 90 5.66 -15.29 1.92
N ARG A 91 4.62 -16.14 2.01
CA ARG A 91 3.77 -16.55 0.89
C ARG A 91 2.33 -16.67 1.36
N SER A 92 1.37 -16.41 0.47
CA SER A 92 -0.05 -16.64 0.74
C SER A 92 -0.80 -17.21 -0.47
N ASN A 93 -2.09 -17.50 -0.27
CA ASN A 93 -3.04 -17.81 -1.34
C ASN A 93 -3.17 -16.71 -2.41
N ILE A 94 -2.88 -15.45 -2.06
CA ILE A 94 -3.03 -14.31 -2.99
C ILE A 94 -1.68 -13.74 -3.48
N ALA A 95 -0.55 -14.06 -2.83
CA ALA A 95 0.77 -13.57 -3.19
C ALA A 95 1.83 -14.66 -3.15
N ALA A 96 2.50 -14.87 -4.29
CA ALA A 96 3.43 -15.99 -4.48
C ALA A 96 4.73 -15.87 -3.67
N SER A 97 5.23 -14.65 -3.46
CA SER A 97 6.44 -14.37 -2.67
C SER A 97 6.53 -12.90 -2.27
N GLN A 98 6.67 -12.65 -0.97
CA GLN A 98 6.80 -11.31 -0.39
C GLN A 98 7.93 -11.26 0.64
N LEU A 99 8.54 -10.08 0.84
CA LEU A 99 9.46 -9.83 1.96
C LEU A 99 8.84 -8.89 2.98
N ARG A 100 8.95 -9.23 4.26
CA ARG A 100 8.45 -8.39 5.36
C ARG A 100 9.44 -8.32 6.52
N GLY A 101 9.42 -7.21 7.26
CA GLY A 101 10.20 -7.03 8.49
C GLY A 101 11.72 -7.11 8.33
N TYR A 102 12.25 -6.95 7.11
CA TYR A 102 13.68 -7.07 6.84
C TYR A 102 14.43 -5.76 7.07
N ALA A 103 13.77 -4.61 6.84
CA ALA A 103 14.46 -3.33 6.71
C ALA A 103 15.29 -2.92 7.95
N PRO A 104 14.74 -2.96 9.18
CA PRO A 104 15.45 -2.48 10.36
C PRO A 104 16.76 -3.24 10.66
N LYS A 105 16.83 -4.52 10.28
CA LYS A 105 17.96 -5.39 10.61
C LYS A 105 18.92 -5.64 9.45
N TYR A 106 18.39 -5.78 8.25
CA TYR A 106 19.16 -6.28 7.10
C TYR A 106 19.33 -5.25 5.98
N ALA A 107 18.58 -4.14 6.01
CA ALA A 107 18.59 -3.13 4.97
C ALA A 107 18.66 -1.71 5.55
N PRO A 108 19.78 -1.34 6.21
CA PRO A 108 19.92 -0.04 6.85
C PRO A 108 19.74 1.12 5.87
N PHE A 109 20.17 1.00 4.61
CA PHE A 109 19.95 2.07 3.63
C PHE A 109 18.46 2.26 3.33
N THR A 110 17.72 1.17 3.13
CA THR A 110 16.27 1.21 2.92
C THR A 110 15.54 1.73 4.16
N TYR A 111 15.94 1.31 5.35
CA TYR A 111 15.37 1.78 6.61
C TYR A 111 15.59 3.29 6.79
N ASP A 112 16.82 3.76 6.61
CA ASP A 112 17.15 5.19 6.69
C ASP A 112 16.40 5.99 5.62
N ALA A 113 16.28 5.47 4.40
CA ALA A 113 15.58 6.14 3.32
C ALA A 113 14.11 6.42 3.65
N TRP A 114 13.42 5.46 4.27
CA TRP A 114 12.00 5.57 4.61
C TRP A 114 11.72 6.26 5.95
N SER A 115 12.70 6.29 6.86
CA SER A 115 12.62 7.02 8.14
C SER A 115 13.17 8.45 8.07
N ASN A 116 13.86 8.81 6.98
CA ASN A 116 14.46 10.14 6.82
C ASN A 116 13.39 11.26 6.86
N PRO A 117 13.60 12.35 7.62
CA PRO A 117 12.67 13.47 7.72
C PRO A 117 12.30 14.12 6.38
N ASP A 118 13.22 14.19 5.41
CA ASP A 118 12.95 14.77 4.09
C ASP A 118 12.00 13.87 3.28
N THR A 119 12.19 12.54 3.34
CA THR A 119 11.27 11.57 2.74
C THR A 119 9.88 11.67 3.36
N LEU A 120 9.80 11.71 4.70
CA LEU A 120 8.52 11.82 5.42
C LEU A 120 7.81 13.14 5.12
N SER A 121 8.55 14.23 4.99
CA SER A 121 8.02 15.54 4.60
C SER A 121 7.40 15.52 3.21
N ILE A 122 8.06 14.89 2.23
CA ILE A 122 7.53 14.72 0.87
C ILE A 122 6.22 13.92 0.90
N ILE A 123 6.22 12.76 1.56
CA ILE A 123 5.06 11.87 1.61
C ILE A 123 3.88 12.55 2.32
N SER A 124 4.13 13.19 3.47
CA SER A 124 3.12 13.93 4.22
C SER A 124 2.50 15.06 3.41
N LYS A 125 3.33 15.81 2.67
CA LYS A 125 2.86 16.90 1.81
C LYS A 125 1.93 16.39 0.71
N ILE A 126 2.25 15.26 0.09
CA ILE A 126 1.42 14.65 -0.95
C ILE A 126 0.14 14.08 -0.34
N ALA A 127 0.25 13.43 0.82
CA ALA A 127 -0.88 12.84 1.53
C ALA A 127 -1.85 13.86 2.13
N GLY A 128 -1.47 15.14 2.24
CA GLY A 128 -2.31 16.18 2.85
C GLY A 128 -2.48 16.06 4.37
N VAL A 129 -1.69 15.22 5.02
CA VAL A 129 -1.67 14.99 6.47
C VAL A 129 -0.26 14.57 6.90
N ASP A 130 0.15 14.93 8.11
CA ASP A 130 1.44 14.51 8.65
C ASP A 130 1.44 13.00 8.87
N LEU A 131 2.37 12.31 8.21
CA LEU A 131 2.52 10.85 8.26
C LEU A 131 3.85 10.45 8.89
N VAL A 132 3.84 9.29 9.54
CA VAL A 132 5.01 8.54 9.97
C VAL A 132 4.87 7.09 9.48
N PRO A 133 5.99 6.34 9.31
CA PRO A 133 5.89 4.92 9.01
C PRO A 133 4.98 4.26 10.05
N GLN A 134 4.18 3.31 9.60
CA GLN A 134 3.21 2.61 10.44
C GLN A 134 3.90 2.07 11.71
N PHE A 135 4.92 1.24 11.50
CA PHE A 135 5.93 0.80 12.45
C PHE A 135 7.04 0.09 11.66
N ASP A 136 8.15 -0.24 12.32
CA ASP A 136 9.38 -0.72 11.70
C ASP A 136 9.19 -1.98 10.83
N TYR A 137 8.33 -2.90 11.27
CA TYR A 137 8.03 -4.13 10.53
C TYR A 137 7.41 -3.88 9.14
N GLU A 138 6.73 -2.74 8.95
CA GLU A 138 6.04 -2.35 7.70
C GLU A 138 6.87 -1.45 6.78
N ILE A 139 8.13 -1.21 7.12
CA ILE A 139 9.02 -0.46 6.25
C ILE A 139 9.47 -1.34 5.08
N GLY A 140 9.04 -0.93 3.88
CA GLY A 140 9.54 -1.46 2.62
C GLY A 140 9.10 -2.87 2.25
N HIS A 141 7.91 -3.34 2.66
CA HIS A 141 7.33 -4.61 2.22
C HIS A 141 7.56 -4.85 0.71
N ILE A 142 8.17 -5.98 0.33
CA ILE A 142 8.49 -6.26 -1.08
C ILE A 142 7.50 -7.26 -1.65
N ASN A 143 6.97 -6.95 -2.83
CA ASN A 143 6.25 -7.91 -3.66
C ASN A 143 7.13 -8.33 -4.84
N PHE A 144 7.33 -9.64 -5.02
CA PHE A 144 8.00 -10.19 -6.18
C PHE A 144 6.99 -10.77 -7.18
N SER A 145 7.05 -10.28 -8.41
CA SER A 145 6.42 -10.94 -9.56
C SER A 145 7.50 -11.17 -10.63
N VAL A 146 7.89 -12.43 -10.85
CA VAL A 146 8.89 -12.80 -11.86
C VAL A 146 8.26 -13.82 -12.80
N LYS A 147 8.48 -13.64 -14.10
CA LYS A 147 8.01 -14.53 -15.16
C LYS A 147 9.21 -15.19 -15.84
N SER A 148 9.00 -16.36 -16.42
CA SER A 148 10.01 -16.99 -17.28
C SER A 148 10.10 -16.32 -18.65
N ASP A 149 11.22 -16.55 -19.35
CA ASP A 149 11.43 -16.06 -20.71
C ASP A 149 10.42 -16.65 -21.70
N GLU A 150 10.02 -17.90 -21.51
CA GLU A 150 9.00 -18.57 -22.32
C GLU A 150 7.61 -17.92 -22.13
N GLU A 151 7.23 -17.65 -20.88
CA GLU A 151 5.97 -16.96 -20.55
C GLU A 151 5.97 -15.52 -21.07
N THR A 152 7.08 -14.80 -20.92
CA THR A 152 7.21 -13.41 -21.37
C THR A 152 7.15 -13.32 -22.91
N ASN A 153 7.84 -14.23 -23.62
CA ASN A 153 7.84 -14.26 -25.08
C ASN A 153 6.49 -14.70 -25.66
N ALA A 154 5.79 -15.63 -24.99
CA ALA A 154 4.44 -16.04 -25.38
C ALA A 154 3.45 -14.86 -25.25
N GLU A 155 3.50 -14.09 -24.16
CA GLU A 155 2.68 -12.89 -23.97
C GLU A 155 2.98 -11.82 -25.03
N ILE A 156 4.26 -11.51 -25.27
CA ILE A 156 4.66 -10.54 -26.30
C ILE A 156 4.18 -11.00 -27.68
N GLY A 157 4.26 -12.30 -27.97
CA GLY A 157 3.74 -12.89 -29.20
C GLY A 157 2.21 -12.77 -29.34
N MET A 158 1.46 -12.92 -28.24
CA MET A 158 0.01 -12.69 -28.23
C MET A 158 -0.35 -11.21 -28.41
N ILE A 159 0.36 -10.30 -27.74
CA ILE A 159 0.18 -8.84 -27.87
C ILE A 159 0.45 -8.39 -29.31
N ASN A 160 1.53 -8.88 -29.92
CA ASN A 160 1.89 -8.51 -31.28
C ASN A 160 0.89 -9.06 -32.31
N LYS A 161 0.42 -10.30 -32.14
CA LYS A 161 -0.67 -10.85 -32.96
C LYS A 161 -1.98 -10.09 -32.81
N GLN A 162 -2.33 -9.67 -31.59
CA GLN A 162 -3.53 -8.87 -31.37
C GLN A 162 -3.39 -7.46 -31.95
N LYS A 163 -2.22 -6.81 -31.83
CA LYS A 163 -1.95 -5.51 -32.47
C LYS A 163 -2.07 -5.56 -33.99
N GLU A 164 -1.66 -6.66 -34.62
CA GLU A 164 -1.87 -6.88 -36.06
C GLU A 164 -3.35 -7.10 -36.40
N PHE A 165 -4.11 -7.77 -35.53
CA PHE A 165 -5.56 -7.99 -35.74
C PHE A 165 -6.44 -6.74 -35.56
N PHE A 166 -6.06 -5.79 -34.69
CA PHE A 166 -6.82 -4.55 -34.44
C PHE A 166 -6.39 -3.36 -35.31
N ALA A 167 -5.38 -3.53 -36.16
CA ALA A 167 -5.02 -2.52 -37.17
C ALA A 167 -6.02 -2.46 -38.34
N ASP A 168 -6.87 -3.49 -38.49
CA ASP A 168 -7.83 -3.63 -39.60
C ASP A 168 -9.30 -3.31 -39.25
N ASP A 169 -9.64 -2.98 -37.98
CA ASP A 169 -11.02 -2.70 -37.55
C ASP A 169 -11.15 -1.34 -36.86
N GLU A 170 -11.53 -0.30 -37.64
CA GLU A 170 -11.93 1.00 -37.12
C GLU A 170 -13.32 0.88 -36.46
N GLY A 171 -13.37 0.61 -35.15
CA GLY A 171 -14.66 0.58 -34.45
C GLY A 171 -14.56 0.44 -32.94
N ILE A 172 -15.16 1.40 -32.23
CA ILE A 172 -15.41 1.45 -30.78
C ILE A 172 -15.68 0.06 -30.17
N ALA A 173 -14.71 -0.47 -29.41
CA ALA A 173 -14.88 -1.50 -28.39
C ALA A 173 -13.68 -1.47 -27.43
N GLY A 174 -13.92 -1.72 -26.15
CA GLY A 174 -12.94 -1.59 -25.07
C GLY A 174 -11.62 -2.33 -25.32
N CYS A 175 -10.53 -1.75 -24.81
CA CYS A 175 -9.20 -2.32 -24.88
C CYS A 175 -9.18 -3.78 -24.32
N PRO A 176 -8.86 -4.81 -25.13
CA PRO A 176 -8.99 -6.23 -24.75
C PRO A 176 -7.96 -6.77 -23.72
N TRP A 177 -7.21 -5.90 -23.03
CA TRP A 177 -6.20 -6.32 -22.05
C TRP A 177 -6.81 -6.82 -20.71
N GLU A 178 -8.12 -7.03 -20.67
CA GLU A 178 -8.86 -7.63 -19.56
C GLU A 178 -8.62 -9.15 -19.54
N ASP A 179 -7.38 -9.55 -19.21
CA ASP A 179 -7.15 -10.89 -18.67
C ASP A 179 -7.59 -10.83 -17.18
N ASP A 180 -8.63 -11.59 -16.82
CA ASP A 180 -9.36 -11.61 -15.53
C ASP A 180 -8.51 -12.00 -14.29
N LYS A 181 -7.18 -11.97 -14.38
CA LYS A 181 -6.25 -12.41 -13.31
C LYS A 181 -5.38 -11.25 -12.82
N PRO A 182 -5.83 -10.51 -11.80
CA PRO A 182 -5.05 -9.44 -11.18
C PRO A 182 -3.80 -9.95 -10.47
N VAL A 183 -2.81 -9.08 -10.23
CA VAL A 183 -1.61 -9.42 -9.44
C VAL A 183 -1.96 -9.52 -7.96
N VAL A 184 -2.82 -8.61 -7.50
CA VAL A 184 -3.48 -8.65 -6.19
C VAL A 184 -4.93 -8.29 -6.45
N GLY A 185 -5.86 -9.11 -5.94
CA GLY A 185 -7.31 -8.94 -6.11
C GLY A 185 -7.85 -7.64 -5.52
N TRP A 186 -9.17 -7.42 -5.61
CA TRP A 186 -9.80 -6.29 -4.94
C TRP A 186 -9.62 -6.39 -3.43
N HIS A 187 -9.12 -5.33 -2.83
CA HIS A 187 -8.88 -5.28 -1.39
C HIS A 187 -8.83 -3.85 -0.88
N ASN A 188 -8.91 -3.73 0.44
CA ASN A 188 -8.51 -2.56 1.20
C ASN A 188 -7.23 -2.91 1.95
N ASP A 189 -6.33 -1.94 2.05
CA ASP A 189 -5.09 -2.14 2.80
C ASP A 189 -5.36 -2.25 4.30
N SER A 190 -4.40 -2.84 4.99
CA SER A 190 -4.36 -2.88 6.45
C SER A 190 -4.18 -1.50 7.08
N TYR A 191 -3.53 -0.56 6.40
CA TYR A 191 -3.02 0.69 6.98
C TYR A 191 -3.59 1.92 6.30
N PRO A 192 -3.77 3.05 7.02
CA PRO A 192 -4.38 4.26 6.47
C PRO A 192 -3.79 4.73 5.14
N PHE A 193 -2.47 4.70 5.03
CA PHE A 193 -1.74 5.09 3.83
C PHE A 193 -0.68 4.07 3.44
N VAL A 194 -0.42 3.99 2.14
CA VAL A 194 0.73 3.28 1.57
C VAL A 194 1.47 4.17 0.58
N CYS A 195 2.78 4.02 0.52
CA CYS A 195 3.62 4.55 -0.54
C CYS A 195 4.20 3.36 -1.33
N VAL A 196 3.78 3.21 -2.59
CA VAL A 196 4.21 2.13 -3.47
C VAL A 196 5.31 2.64 -4.37
N LEU A 197 6.54 2.20 -4.13
CA LEU A 197 7.75 2.48 -4.91
C LEU A 197 8.03 1.36 -5.92
N MET A 198 8.28 1.71 -7.17
CA MET A 198 8.71 0.74 -8.18
C MET A 198 10.23 0.55 -8.16
N LEU A 199 10.68 -0.70 -7.96
CA LEU A 199 12.11 -1.06 -7.97
C LEU A 199 12.57 -1.65 -9.30
N SER A 200 11.66 -2.20 -10.12
CA SER A 200 12.00 -2.77 -11.43
C SER A 200 11.95 -1.72 -12.53
N ASP A 201 12.75 -1.93 -13.58
CA ASP A 201 12.64 -1.15 -14.80
C ASP A 201 11.41 -1.61 -15.60
N CYS A 202 10.39 -0.77 -15.58
CA CYS A 202 9.11 -1.03 -16.23
C CYS A 202 8.96 -0.31 -17.58
N THR A 203 10.04 0.17 -18.20
CA THR A 203 9.99 1.01 -19.42
C THR A 203 9.24 0.35 -20.58
N ASN A 204 9.36 -0.97 -20.73
CA ASN A 204 8.72 -1.74 -21.80
C ASN A 204 7.40 -2.42 -21.38
N MET A 205 6.89 -2.11 -20.19
CA MET A 205 5.68 -2.74 -19.68
C MET A 205 4.43 -2.06 -20.24
N VAL A 206 3.45 -2.88 -20.61
CA VAL A 206 2.09 -2.45 -20.95
C VAL A 206 1.15 -2.94 -19.84
N GLY A 207 0.29 -2.07 -19.33
CA GLY A 207 -0.56 -2.33 -18.17
C GLY A 207 0.13 -2.05 -16.84
N GLY A 208 -0.37 -2.68 -15.76
CA GLY A 208 0.16 -2.47 -14.41
C GLY A 208 -0.43 -1.29 -13.65
N GLU A 209 -1.54 -0.74 -14.15
CA GLU A 209 -2.33 0.29 -13.47
C GLU A 209 -2.90 -0.23 -12.15
N THR A 210 -3.16 0.70 -11.24
CA THR A 210 -3.97 0.43 -10.06
C THR A 210 -5.40 0.83 -10.38
N ALA A 211 -6.31 -0.14 -10.39
CA ALA A 211 -7.74 0.12 -10.47
C ALA A 211 -8.27 0.50 -9.09
N LEU A 212 -9.05 1.57 -9.01
CA LEU A 212 -9.67 2.11 -7.81
C LEU A 212 -11.19 2.09 -7.98
N ARG A 213 -11.90 1.60 -6.96
CA ARG A 213 -13.35 1.67 -6.93
C ARG A 213 -13.79 3.03 -6.39
N THR A 214 -14.68 3.71 -7.11
CA THR A 214 -15.29 4.98 -6.68
C THR A 214 -16.42 4.71 -5.68
N GLY A 215 -16.81 5.73 -4.90
CA GLY A 215 -17.96 5.65 -3.99
C GLY A 215 -19.29 5.39 -4.70
N THR A 216 -19.35 5.59 -6.02
CA THR A 216 -20.50 5.24 -6.88
C THR A 216 -20.43 3.83 -7.47
N GLY A 217 -19.42 3.04 -7.13
CA GLY A 217 -19.20 1.69 -7.65
C GLY A 217 -18.51 1.61 -9.01
N GLY A 218 -18.15 2.74 -9.62
CA GLY A 218 -17.35 2.81 -10.84
C GLY A 218 -15.88 2.46 -10.61
N ILE A 219 -15.11 2.29 -11.70
CA ILE A 219 -13.68 1.97 -11.64
C ILE A 219 -12.88 3.05 -12.36
N ILE A 220 -11.86 3.59 -11.69
CA ILE A 220 -10.87 4.50 -12.25
C ILE A 220 -9.51 3.82 -12.24
N LYS A 221 -8.75 3.92 -13.34
CA LYS A 221 -7.40 3.36 -13.43
C LYS A 221 -6.38 4.48 -13.30
N VAL A 222 -5.45 4.32 -12.35
CA VAL A 222 -4.32 5.23 -12.15
C VAL A 222 -3.06 4.56 -12.67
N ARG A 223 -2.24 5.31 -13.41
CA ARG A 223 -1.02 4.80 -14.00
C ARG A 223 -0.08 4.27 -12.91
N GLY A 224 0.52 3.11 -13.13
CA GLY A 224 1.52 2.56 -12.21
C GLY A 224 2.85 3.33 -12.24
N PRO A 225 3.64 3.32 -11.16
CA PRO A 225 4.94 3.99 -11.13
C PRO A 225 6.00 3.31 -11.99
N GLN A 226 6.87 4.12 -12.60
CA GLN A 226 8.13 3.66 -13.21
C GLN A 226 9.24 3.53 -12.16
N MET A 227 10.35 2.88 -12.49
CA MET A 227 11.48 2.70 -11.58
C MET A 227 11.91 4.00 -10.89
N GLY A 228 11.93 4.01 -9.56
CA GLY A 228 12.27 5.19 -8.76
C GLY A 228 11.13 6.17 -8.52
N CYS A 229 10.00 5.98 -9.17
CA CYS A 229 8.77 6.71 -8.89
C CYS A 229 7.92 5.97 -7.85
N ALA A 230 7.11 6.76 -7.14
CA ALA A 230 6.20 6.27 -6.13
C ALA A 230 4.77 6.76 -6.37
N VAL A 231 3.81 6.09 -5.74
CA VAL A 231 2.41 6.51 -5.62
C VAL A 231 2.03 6.49 -4.14
N VAL A 232 1.37 7.54 -3.67
CA VAL A 232 0.77 7.58 -2.33
C VAL A 232 -0.73 7.31 -2.47
N LEU A 233 -1.25 6.36 -1.71
CA LEU A 233 -2.65 5.93 -1.75
C LEU A 233 -3.20 5.79 -0.33
N GLN A 234 -4.43 6.26 -0.11
CA GLN A 234 -5.17 6.05 1.13
C GLN A 234 -5.84 4.67 1.17
N GLY A 235 -5.03 3.61 1.05
CA GLY A 235 -5.46 2.27 0.65
C GLY A 235 -6.41 1.58 1.63
N ARG A 236 -6.45 1.98 2.90
CA ARG A 236 -7.43 1.45 3.87
C ARG A 236 -8.86 1.79 3.48
N TYR A 237 -9.09 2.96 2.90
CA TYR A 237 -10.43 3.50 2.66
C TYR A 237 -10.88 3.37 1.20
N ILE A 238 -9.96 3.00 0.31
CA ILE A 238 -10.24 2.89 -1.13
C ILE A 238 -9.99 1.45 -1.55
N THR A 239 -11.07 0.78 -1.93
CA THR A 239 -10.97 -0.57 -2.50
C THR A 239 -10.25 -0.51 -3.84
N HIS A 240 -9.19 -1.28 -3.99
CA HIS A 240 -8.30 -1.20 -5.13
C HIS A 240 -7.75 -2.56 -5.55
N GLN A 241 -7.20 -2.59 -6.77
CA GLN A 241 -6.69 -3.80 -7.39
C GLN A 241 -5.46 -3.45 -8.23
N ALA A 242 -4.40 -4.25 -8.12
CA ALA A 242 -3.21 -4.10 -8.95
C ALA A 242 -3.37 -4.93 -10.23
N LEU A 243 -3.51 -4.26 -11.37
CA LEU A 243 -3.65 -4.92 -12.66
C LEU A 243 -2.33 -5.56 -13.09
N ARG A 244 -2.44 -6.63 -13.87
CA ARG A 244 -1.28 -7.30 -14.45
C ARG A 244 -0.61 -6.39 -15.45
N ALA A 245 0.72 -6.44 -15.46
CA ALA A 245 1.52 -5.84 -16.50
C ALA A 245 2.16 -6.94 -17.37
N LEU A 246 2.21 -6.68 -18.66
CA LEU A 246 2.75 -7.59 -19.67
C LEU A 246 4.09 -7.03 -20.20
N GLY A 247 4.97 -7.92 -20.64
CA GLY A 247 6.21 -7.54 -21.34
C GLY A 247 7.45 -7.27 -20.47
N ALA A 248 7.39 -7.45 -19.15
CA ALA A 248 8.59 -7.45 -18.30
C ALA A 248 8.86 -8.82 -17.68
N LYS A 249 10.16 -9.13 -17.57
CA LYS A 249 10.67 -10.34 -16.90
C LYS A 249 10.47 -10.29 -15.38
N GLU A 250 10.56 -9.11 -14.78
CA GLU A 250 10.34 -8.89 -13.35
C GLU A 250 9.56 -7.61 -13.06
N ARG A 251 8.75 -7.65 -12.00
CA ARG A 251 8.09 -6.50 -11.38
C ARG A 251 8.26 -6.62 -9.87
N ILE A 252 9.13 -5.78 -9.34
CA ILE A 252 9.43 -5.68 -7.90
C ILE A 252 8.91 -4.33 -7.41
N THR A 253 7.98 -4.36 -6.45
CA THR A 253 7.48 -3.15 -5.78
C THR A 253 7.85 -3.19 -4.30
N SER A 254 8.23 -2.03 -3.76
CA SER A 254 8.42 -1.81 -2.33
C SER A 254 7.27 -0.95 -1.82
N VAL A 255 6.58 -1.41 -0.78
CA VAL A 255 5.42 -0.77 -0.18
C VAL A 255 5.79 -0.41 1.25
N THR A 256 5.78 0.87 1.56
CA THR A 256 5.91 1.34 2.94
C THR A 256 4.56 1.85 3.41
N SER A 257 4.10 1.34 4.55
CA SER A 257 2.82 1.71 5.14
C SER A 257 2.99 2.88 6.11
N PHE A 258 1.98 3.73 6.20
CA PHE A 258 2.00 4.95 7.01
C PHE A 258 0.72 5.13 7.82
N ARG A 259 0.88 5.79 8.97
CA ARG A 259 -0.21 6.28 9.82
C ARG A 259 -0.10 7.79 10.03
N PRO A 260 -1.22 8.45 10.37
CA PRO A 260 -1.17 9.82 10.87
C PRO A 260 -0.23 9.94 12.07
N LYS A 261 0.64 10.94 12.05
CA LYS A 261 1.59 11.24 13.13
C LYS A 261 0.89 11.62 14.43
N SER A 262 -0.25 12.30 14.31
CA SER A 262 -1.03 12.72 15.46
C SER A 262 -1.86 11.56 15.99
N ALA A 263 -1.63 11.18 17.26
CA ALA A 263 -2.45 10.20 17.96
C ALA A 263 -3.93 10.62 18.06
N LEU A 264 -4.25 11.91 17.90
CA LEU A 264 -5.61 12.43 17.99
C LEU A 264 -6.43 12.21 16.71
N LEU A 265 -5.78 11.86 15.60
CA LEU A 265 -6.48 11.53 14.36
C LEU A 265 -6.98 10.08 14.39
N ARG A 266 -7.95 9.81 13.51
CA ARG A 266 -8.51 8.48 13.30
C ARG A 266 -7.41 7.53 12.80
N ASP A 267 -7.45 6.29 13.25
CA ASP A 267 -6.50 5.24 12.88
C ASP A 267 -7.24 3.90 12.88
N ASP A 268 -7.68 3.53 11.68
CA ASP A 268 -8.42 2.31 11.39
C ASP A 268 -7.50 1.18 10.90
N THR A 269 -6.23 1.19 11.36
CA THR A 269 -5.29 0.11 11.09
C THR A 269 -5.89 -1.23 11.52
N GLU A 270 -5.86 -2.23 10.64
CA GLU A 270 -6.21 -3.61 10.94
C GLU A 270 -5.10 -4.56 10.51
N LEU A 271 -5.03 -5.74 11.11
CA LEU A 271 -3.98 -6.72 10.86
C LEU A 271 -4.47 -7.95 10.08
N ARG A 272 -5.77 -8.05 9.77
CA ARG A 272 -6.38 -9.24 9.17
C ARG A 272 -5.65 -9.77 7.93
N THR A 273 -5.27 -8.89 6.99
CA THR A 273 -4.62 -9.29 5.73
C THR A 273 -3.12 -9.52 5.86
N VAL A 274 -2.47 -8.91 6.85
CA VAL A 274 -1.01 -8.96 7.05
C VAL A 274 -0.58 -10.04 8.06
N ARG A 275 -1.45 -10.38 9.01
CA ARG A 275 -1.19 -11.35 10.08
C ARG A 275 -0.81 -12.73 9.54
N PRO A 276 -1.50 -13.32 8.53
CA PRO A 276 -1.14 -14.64 8.00
C PRO A 276 0.23 -14.70 7.32
N ILE A 277 0.82 -13.56 6.95
CA ILE A 277 2.02 -13.44 6.13
C ILE A 277 3.14 -12.67 6.83
N SER A 278 3.18 -12.71 8.15
CA SER A 278 4.16 -11.99 8.97
C SER A 278 4.74 -12.87 10.07
N ASP A 279 5.88 -12.46 10.62
CA ASP A 279 6.34 -12.86 11.95
C ASP A 279 5.40 -12.21 12.96
N LEU A 280 4.52 -13.03 13.53
CA LEU A 280 3.44 -12.56 14.42
C LEU A 280 3.97 -11.86 15.65
N SER A 281 5.05 -12.38 16.25
CA SER A 281 5.61 -11.79 17.45
C SER A 281 6.10 -10.38 17.18
N ARG A 282 6.88 -10.19 16.11
CA ARG A 282 7.37 -8.87 15.72
C ARG A 282 6.24 -7.93 15.31
N LEU A 283 5.29 -8.40 14.51
CA LEU A 283 4.13 -7.61 14.09
C LEU A 283 3.32 -7.13 15.30
N TYR A 284 3.06 -8.00 16.28
CA TYR A 284 2.27 -7.66 17.46
C TYR A 284 3.03 -6.81 18.48
N TYR A 285 4.34 -6.98 18.63
CA TYR A 285 5.14 -6.07 19.47
C TYR A 285 5.05 -4.65 18.93
N ASP A 286 5.36 -4.45 17.65
CA ASP A 286 5.31 -3.14 17.00
C ASP A 286 3.88 -2.55 17.07
N PHE A 287 2.86 -3.37 16.75
CA PHE A 287 1.47 -2.94 16.79
C PHE A 287 1.02 -2.53 18.19
N ALA A 288 1.26 -3.37 19.20
CA ALA A 288 0.86 -3.10 20.57
C ALA A 288 1.58 -1.86 21.12
N GLU A 289 2.89 -1.74 20.88
CA GLU A 289 3.69 -0.61 21.35
C GLU A 289 3.09 0.71 20.85
N TYR A 290 2.91 0.87 19.54
CA TYR A 290 2.42 2.15 19.02
C TYR A 290 0.98 2.45 19.43
N ARG A 291 0.13 1.43 19.55
CA ARG A 291 -1.27 1.64 19.99
C ARG A 291 -1.31 2.11 21.43
N LEU A 292 -0.43 1.60 22.29
CA LEU A 292 -0.28 2.05 23.67
C LEU A 292 0.31 3.47 23.74
N GLU A 293 1.30 3.80 22.93
CA GLU A 293 1.83 5.17 22.82
C GLU A 293 0.74 6.17 22.40
N ASN A 294 -0.08 5.81 21.41
CA ASN A 294 -1.23 6.62 20.99
C ASN A 294 -2.22 6.84 22.15
N LEU A 295 -2.50 5.80 22.95
CA LEU A 295 -3.39 5.91 24.10
C LEU A 295 -2.78 6.77 25.22
N GLU A 296 -1.47 6.66 25.46
CA GLU A 296 -0.74 7.52 26.39
C GLU A 296 -0.90 8.99 25.97
N GLU A 297 -0.64 9.30 24.70
CA GLU A 297 -0.74 10.64 24.15
C GLU A 297 -2.15 11.21 24.28
N ARG A 298 -3.16 10.45 23.87
CA ARG A 298 -4.58 10.83 23.98
C ARG A 298 -4.96 11.14 25.43
N THR A 299 -4.53 10.29 26.36
CA THR A 299 -4.78 10.46 27.80
C THR A 299 -4.07 11.70 28.34
N ARG A 300 -2.81 11.90 27.94
CA ARG A 300 -1.99 13.05 28.34
C ARG A 300 -2.60 14.37 27.89
N VAL A 301 -3.04 14.46 26.62
CA VAL A 301 -3.74 15.63 26.08
C VAL A 301 -5.03 15.89 26.87
N ARG A 302 -5.86 14.87 27.06
CA ARG A 302 -7.14 15.03 27.78
C ARG A 302 -6.94 15.47 29.23
N LEU A 303 -5.94 14.92 29.92
CA LEU A 303 -5.60 15.29 31.28
C LEU A 303 -5.14 16.75 31.38
N LYS A 304 -4.34 17.21 30.40
CA LYS A 304 -3.92 18.61 30.31
C LYS A 304 -5.12 19.54 30.16
N GLU A 305 -6.04 19.24 29.25
CA GLU A 305 -7.27 20.03 29.05
C GLU A 305 -8.12 20.12 30.33
N LEU A 306 -8.32 19.00 31.04
CA LEU A 306 -9.08 18.98 32.30
C LEU A 306 -8.43 19.87 33.37
N ARG A 307 -7.10 19.82 33.49
CA ARG A 307 -6.33 20.66 34.42
C ARG A 307 -6.44 22.14 34.07
N GLU A 308 -6.31 22.50 32.80
CA GLU A 308 -6.42 23.87 32.31
C GLU A 308 -7.82 24.45 32.54
N ARG A 309 -8.87 23.68 32.22
CA ARG A 309 -10.25 24.08 32.49
C ARG A 309 -10.50 24.30 33.99
N ARG A 310 -9.99 23.42 34.84
CA ARG A 310 -10.10 23.57 36.31
C ARG A 310 -9.39 24.82 36.80
N ARG A 311 -8.16 25.10 36.31
CA ARG A 311 -7.41 26.32 36.64
C ARG A 311 -8.14 27.59 36.19
N ALA A 312 -8.84 27.53 35.07
CA ALA A 312 -9.68 28.62 34.57
C ALA A 312 -11.04 28.75 35.28
N GLY A 313 -11.31 27.98 36.34
CA GLY A 313 -12.58 28.02 37.09
C GLY A 313 -13.79 27.50 36.30
N LYS A 314 -13.59 26.85 35.16
CA LYS A 314 -14.68 26.33 34.32
C LYS A 314 -15.26 25.05 34.95
N LYS A 315 -16.57 24.90 34.89
CA LYS A 315 -17.24 23.63 35.25
C LYS A 315 -16.77 22.50 34.33
N ILE A 316 -16.77 21.28 34.88
CA ILE A 316 -16.48 20.08 34.11
C ILE A 316 -17.55 19.88 33.05
N ASP A 317 -17.12 19.55 31.83
CA ASP A 317 -18.01 19.19 30.74
C ASP A 317 -18.15 17.67 30.70
N THR A 318 -19.21 17.16 31.33
CA THR A 318 -19.45 15.73 31.46
C THR A 318 -19.82 15.07 30.13
N VAL A 319 -20.46 15.80 29.22
CA VAL A 319 -20.84 15.31 27.90
C VAL A 319 -19.59 15.12 27.04
N ALA A 320 -18.73 16.13 26.96
CA ALA A 320 -17.46 16.01 26.24
C ALA A 320 -16.54 14.95 26.84
N LEU A 321 -16.52 14.81 28.17
CA LEU A 321 -15.73 13.75 28.82
C LEU A 321 -16.26 12.35 28.51
N LYS A 322 -17.58 12.14 28.55
CA LYS A 322 -18.17 10.86 28.17
C LYS A 322 -17.90 10.53 26.71
N LYS A 323 -18.04 11.50 25.80
CA LYS A 323 -17.70 11.31 24.37
C LYS A 323 -16.26 10.83 24.20
N TRP A 324 -15.30 11.52 24.83
CA TRP A 324 -13.90 11.12 24.78
C TRP A 324 -13.66 9.70 25.35
N MET A 325 -14.33 9.35 26.47
CA MET A 325 -14.24 7.99 27.05
C MET A 325 -14.78 6.93 26.08
N THR A 326 -15.93 7.19 25.43
CA THR A 326 -16.48 6.29 24.42
C THR A 326 -15.51 6.09 23.25
N GLU A 327 -14.87 7.15 22.77
CA GLU A 327 -13.85 7.07 21.72
C GLU A 327 -12.64 6.21 22.15
N GLN A 328 -12.21 6.30 23.42
CA GLN A 328 -11.10 5.49 23.92
C GLN A 328 -11.49 4.02 24.10
N LEU A 329 -12.74 3.75 24.53
CA LEU A 329 -13.27 2.39 24.61
C LEU A 329 -13.28 1.73 23.23
N ALA A 330 -13.80 2.43 22.22
CA ALA A 330 -13.81 1.93 20.84
C ALA A 330 -12.38 1.68 20.30
N PHE A 331 -11.43 2.57 20.60
CA PHE A 331 -10.02 2.39 20.22
C PHE A 331 -9.39 1.14 20.87
N LEU A 332 -9.66 0.91 22.15
CA LEU A 332 -9.16 -0.28 22.87
C LEU A 332 -9.84 -1.56 22.40
N GLU A 333 -11.15 -1.53 22.17
CA GLU A 333 -11.91 -2.65 21.64
C GLU A 333 -11.40 -3.08 20.26
N HIS A 334 -11.20 -2.11 19.36
CA HIS A 334 -10.57 -2.35 18.06
C HIS A 334 -9.17 -2.95 18.20
N THR A 335 -8.31 -2.35 19.03
CA THR A 335 -6.95 -2.83 19.26
C THR A 335 -6.93 -4.28 19.80
N ASN A 336 -7.85 -4.59 20.72
CA ASN A 336 -8.00 -5.94 21.27
C ASN A 336 -8.49 -6.94 20.20
N GLY A 337 -9.36 -6.54 19.28
CA GLY A 337 -9.82 -7.39 18.18
C GLY A 337 -8.73 -7.73 17.16
N GLU A 338 -7.73 -6.85 17.00
CA GLU A 338 -6.65 -7.05 16.03
C GLU A 338 -5.53 -8.00 16.51
N ILE A 339 -5.39 -8.19 17.82
CA ILE A 339 -4.43 -9.14 18.41
C ILE A 339 -5.17 -10.44 18.72
N VAL A 340 -4.85 -11.50 17.99
CA VAL A 340 -5.38 -12.85 18.23
C VAL A 340 -4.28 -13.78 18.70
N GLU A 341 -4.66 -14.79 19.49
CA GLU A 341 -3.76 -15.86 19.92
C GLU A 341 -3.07 -16.51 18.69
N GLU A 342 -1.75 -16.71 18.77
CA GLU A 342 -0.93 -17.13 17.63
C GLU A 342 -1.37 -18.47 17.02
N ASP A 343 -1.85 -19.40 17.86
CA ASP A 343 -2.35 -20.72 17.46
C ASP A 343 -3.68 -20.66 16.68
N LYS A 344 -4.38 -19.52 16.71
CA LYS A 344 -5.60 -19.27 15.93
C LYS A 344 -5.32 -18.66 14.55
N VAL A 345 -4.07 -18.36 14.21
CA VAL A 345 -3.70 -17.78 12.91
C VAL A 345 -3.39 -18.87 11.90
N MET A 346 -4.10 -18.87 10.78
CA MET A 346 -3.79 -19.74 9.64
C MET A 346 -2.70 -19.09 8.77
N THR A 347 -1.45 -19.51 8.94
CA THR A 347 -0.32 -18.99 8.16
C THR A 347 -0.53 -19.18 6.65
N GLY A 348 -0.30 -18.12 5.88
CA GLY A 348 -0.39 -18.11 4.41
C GLY A 348 -1.82 -18.13 3.86
N TYR A 349 -2.84 -18.04 4.69
CA TYR A 349 -4.23 -17.98 4.25
C TYR A 349 -4.88 -16.66 4.66
N ILE A 350 -5.33 -15.91 3.67
CA ILE A 350 -6.07 -14.66 3.85
C ILE A 350 -7.50 -14.93 3.35
N ASP A 351 -8.49 -14.71 4.23
CA ASP A 351 -9.91 -14.82 3.88
C ASP A 351 -10.25 -13.86 2.73
N GLU A 352 -11.17 -14.28 1.86
CA GLU A 352 -11.71 -13.37 0.85
C GLU A 352 -12.37 -12.18 1.53
N ILE A 353 -11.92 -10.98 1.19
CA ILE A 353 -12.57 -9.74 1.65
C ILE A 353 -13.93 -9.73 0.96
N PRO A 354 -15.05 -9.76 1.72
CA PRO A 354 -16.37 -9.71 1.10
C PRO A 354 -16.48 -8.41 0.30
N ASP A 355 -16.91 -8.51 -0.96
CA ASP A 355 -17.38 -7.34 -1.69
C ASP A 355 -18.53 -6.73 -0.87
N GLU A 356 -18.31 -5.58 -0.23
CA GLU A 356 -19.42 -4.84 0.36
C GLU A 356 -20.38 -4.47 -0.79
N PRO A 357 -21.65 -4.88 -0.73
CA PRO A 357 -22.60 -4.55 -1.78
C PRO A 357 -22.79 -3.04 -1.80
N VAL A 358 -22.52 -2.42 -2.94
CA VAL A 358 -22.93 -1.05 -3.22
C VAL A 358 -24.45 -1.06 -3.21
N GLU A 359 -25.09 -0.29 -2.33
CA GLU A 359 -26.52 -0.02 -2.44
C GLU A 359 -26.76 0.62 -3.81
N GLU A 360 -27.35 -0.12 -4.75
CA GLU A 360 -27.88 0.42 -6.00
C GLU A 360 -28.96 1.45 -5.62
N THR A 361 -28.59 2.73 -5.62
CA THR A 361 -29.59 3.80 -5.64
C THR A 361 -30.23 3.77 -7.02
N ASP A 362 -31.43 3.21 -7.07
CA ASP A 362 -32.23 2.99 -8.26
C ASP A 362 -32.79 4.33 -8.80
N GLU A 363 -31.90 5.20 -9.29
CA GLU A 363 -32.27 6.40 -10.05
C GLU A 363 -31.65 6.33 -11.44
N ARG A 364 -32.26 5.52 -12.31
CA ARG A 364 -32.00 5.59 -13.76
C ARG A 364 -32.47 6.96 -14.28
N PRO A 365 -31.61 7.78 -14.89
CA PRO A 365 -32.06 8.99 -15.56
C PRO A 365 -32.87 8.61 -16.81
N THR A 366 -34.16 8.92 -16.80
CA THR A 366 -35.06 8.82 -17.96
C THR A 366 -34.47 9.52 -19.18
N LYS A 367 -34.28 8.76 -20.26
CA LYS A 367 -33.90 9.26 -21.59
C LYS A 367 -34.78 10.45 -21.98
N ARG A 368 -34.17 11.63 -22.15
CA ARG A 368 -34.83 12.76 -22.82
C ARG A 368 -35.15 12.33 -24.26
N ALA A 369 -36.44 12.30 -24.57
CA ALA A 369 -36.93 12.14 -25.94
C ALA A 369 -36.49 13.34 -26.79
N ARG A 370 -35.99 13.03 -27.99
CA ARG A 370 -35.66 13.99 -29.04
C ARG A 370 -36.99 14.57 -29.56
N ALA A 371 -37.20 15.87 -29.41
CA ALA A 371 -38.28 16.56 -30.10
C ALA A 371 -37.84 16.85 -31.55
N GLU A 372 -38.76 16.57 -32.48
CA GLU A 372 -38.65 16.83 -33.92
C GLU A 372 -38.51 18.31 -34.26
#